data_AF-A0A9J6G3N2-F1
#
_entry.id   AF-A0A9J6G3N2-F1
#
_cell.length_a   1.000
_cell.length_b   1.000
_cell.length_c   1.000
_cell.angle_alpha   90.00
_cell.angle_beta   90.00
_cell.angle_gamma   90.00
#
_symmetry.space_group_name_H-M   'P 1'
#
loop_
_entity.id
_entity.type
_entity.pdbx_description
1 polymer ?
#
loop_
_entity_poly.entity_id
_entity_poly.type
_entity_poly.pdbx_seq_one_letter_code
_entity_poly.pdbx_strand_id
1 'polypeptide(L)'
;MSLPESLHAELRQLSDDLWSCPELSGDEQFAQERLCDVLRERDFFVMPGFLLPTAFCSELVFNEDGGPTVCLVCEYDAVAGLGHAAGHNLASTAAVAAALAVQIESSKAPNPNSHAPPTQNWWLRNFSEIRSTERGKMKPRLRDQKNKLWGRDLGSLDGASVR
;
A
#
# COMPACT_ATOMS: atom_id res chain seq x y z
N MET A 1 21.47 -6.47 -1.78
CA MET A 1 21.05 -5.15 -1.25
C MET A 1 20.78 -5.32 0.23
N SER A 2 21.50 -4.61 1.10
CA SER A 2 21.25 -4.61 2.55
C SER A 2 20.58 -3.29 2.93
N LEU A 3 19.62 -3.32 3.85
CA LEU A 3 19.08 -2.10 4.43
C LEU A 3 20.14 -1.45 5.32
N PRO A 4 20.08 -0.13 5.57
CA PRO A 4 20.97 0.53 6.53
C PRO A 4 20.82 -0.09 7.92
N GLU A 5 21.92 -0.22 8.67
CA GLU A 5 21.91 -0.81 10.02
C GLU A 5 20.97 -0.07 10.98
N SER A 6 20.89 1.26 10.84
CA SER A 6 19.94 2.07 11.62
C SER A 6 18.48 1.68 11.36
N LEU A 7 18.14 1.31 10.13
CA LEU A 7 16.81 0.85 9.77
C LEU A 7 16.53 -0.55 10.33
N HIS A 8 17.54 -1.43 10.40
CA HIS A 8 17.40 -2.72 11.07
C HIS A 8 17.05 -2.57 12.55
N ALA A 9 17.73 -1.67 13.27
CA ALA A 9 17.45 -1.41 14.68
C ALA A 9 16.05 -0.83 14.89
N GLU A 10 15.63 0.10 14.04
CA GLU A 10 14.31 0.73 14.09
C GLU A 10 13.18 -0.26 13.80
N LEU A 11 13.33 -1.11 12.77
CA LEU A 11 12.35 -2.15 12.45
C LEU A 11 12.26 -3.21 13.56
N ARG A 12 13.38 -3.54 14.19
CA ARG A 12 13.37 -4.42 15.36
C ARG A 12 12.60 -3.78 16.51
N GLN A 13 12.87 -2.51 16.80
CA GLN A 13 12.16 -1.78 17.85
C GLN A 13 10.65 -1.70 17.55
N LEU A 14 10.26 -1.45 16.30
CA LEU A 14 8.85 -1.48 15.88
C LEU A 14 8.22 -2.85 16.20
N SER A 15 8.88 -3.95 15.86
CA SER A 15 8.36 -5.29 16.14
C SER A 15 8.27 -5.59 17.64
N ASP A 16 9.25 -5.13 18.42
CA ASP A 16 9.30 -5.28 19.87
C ASP A 16 8.21 -4.43 20.56
N ASP A 17 7.96 -3.21 20.06
CA ASP A 17 6.89 -2.32 20.53
C ASP A 17 5.52 -3.01 20.36
N LEU A 18 5.22 -3.51 19.15
CA LEU A 18 3.99 -4.26 18.86
C LEU A 18 3.87 -5.53 19.72
N TRP A 19 4.96 -6.29 19.84
CA TRP A 19 4.99 -7.50 20.67
C TRP A 19 4.64 -7.21 22.13
N SER A 20 5.14 -6.08 22.67
CA SER A 20 4.97 -5.70 24.07
C SER A 20 3.55 -5.21 24.41
N CYS A 21 2.78 -4.79 23.40
CA CYS A 21 1.42 -4.28 23.56
C CYS A 21 0.45 -5.06 22.65
N PRO A 22 0.13 -6.32 22.98
CA PRO A 22 -0.79 -7.11 22.19
C PRO A 22 -2.22 -6.59 22.33
N GLU A 23 -2.81 -6.16 21.22
CA GLU A 23 -4.18 -5.65 21.15
C GLU A 23 -5.07 -6.59 20.33
N LEU A 24 -6.34 -6.74 20.72
CA LEU A 24 -7.27 -7.66 20.04
C LEU A 24 -7.85 -7.05 18.77
N SER A 25 -8.40 -7.92 17.92
CA SER A 25 -9.06 -7.51 16.67
C SER A 25 -10.09 -6.39 16.90
N GLY A 26 -9.87 -5.23 16.29
CA GLY A 26 -10.72 -4.04 16.38
C GLY A 26 -10.35 -3.03 17.48
N ASP A 27 -9.41 -3.37 18.36
CA ASP A 27 -8.97 -2.53 19.49
C ASP A 27 -7.48 -2.13 19.38
N GLU A 28 -6.84 -2.31 18.22
CA GLU A 28 -5.41 -2.11 17.97
C GLU A 28 -4.99 -0.64 17.80
N GLN A 29 -5.30 0.20 18.78
CA GLN A 29 -5.04 1.64 18.73
C GLN A 29 -3.54 1.94 18.79
N PHE A 30 -2.81 1.32 19.71
CA PHE A 30 -1.37 1.52 19.85
C PHE A 30 -0.62 1.00 18.61
N ALA A 31 -0.96 -0.19 18.13
CA ALA A 31 -0.32 -0.78 16.97
C ALA A 31 -0.54 0.07 15.71
N GLN A 32 -1.78 0.51 15.47
CA GLN A 32 -2.12 1.39 14.34
C GLN A 32 -1.32 2.70 14.42
N GLU A 33 -1.33 3.38 15.57
CA GLU A 33 -0.66 4.66 15.75
C GLU A 33 0.85 4.51 15.51
N ARG A 34 1.47 3.49 16.11
CA ARG A 34 2.89 3.23 16.00
C ARG A 34 3.34 2.96 14.56
N LEU A 35 2.59 2.15 13.82
CA LEU A 35 2.83 1.86 12.40
C LEU A 35 2.64 3.12 11.53
N CYS A 36 1.61 3.89 11.82
CA CYS A 36 1.33 5.15 11.13
C CYS A 36 2.47 6.16 11.33
N ASP A 37 3.01 6.28 12.55
CA ASP A 37 4.10 7.21 12.85
C ASP A 37 5.36 6.91 12.07
N VAL A 38 5.80 5.63 12.03
CA VAL A 38 6.98 5.21 11.26
C VAL A 38 6.83 5.59 9.77
N LEU A 39 5.63 5.41 9.20
CA LEU A 39 5.36 5.75 7.80
C LEU A 39 5.30 7.27 7.59
N ARG A 40 4.66 8.03 8.47
CA ARG A 40 4.60 9.50 8.41
C ARG A 40 5.98 10.13 8.48
N GLU A 41 6.85 9.64 9.36
CA GLU A 41 8.23 10.12 9.48
C GLU A 41 9.09 9.85 8.23
N ARG A 42 8.58 9.07 7.28
CA ARG A 42 9.25 8.76 6.01
C ARG A 42 8.47 9.32 4.82
N ASP A 43 7.72 10.40 5.03
CA ASP A 43 6.97 11.12 4.00
C ASP A 43 5.92 10.26 3.26
N PHE A 44 5.49 9.14 3.83
CA PHE A 44 4.33 8.44 3.30
C PHE A 44 3.08 9.25 3.61
N PHE A 45 2.12 9.27 2.68
CA PHE A 45 0.77 9.63 3.04
C PHE A 45 0.21 8.56 3.98
N VAL A 46 -0.45 8.98 5.05
CA VAL A 46 -1.05 8.07 6.02
C VAL A 46 -2.44 8.59 6.39
N MET A 47 -3.44 7.72 6.22
CA MET A 47 -4.81 7.95 6.63
C MET A 47 -5.21 6.90 7.67
N PRO A 48 -5.21 7.26 8.97
CA PRO A 48 -5.79 6.40 10.01
C PRO A 48 -7.31 6.36 9.90
N GLY A 49 -7.95 5.37 10.52
CA GLY A 49 -9.40 5.19 10.47
C GLY A 49 -9.94 4.78 9.09
N PHE A 50 -9.13 4.12 8.27
CA PHE A 50 -9.52 3.74 6.91
C PHE A 50 -10.47 2.54 6.92
N LEU A 51 -11.75 2.77 6.63
CA LEU A 51 -12.85 1.79 6.65
C LEU A 51 -13.21 1.25 8.04
N LEU A 52 -12.23 1.12 8.94
CA LEU A 52 -12.41 0.75 10.35
C LEU A 52 -11.60 1.69 11.25
N PRO A 53 -11.99 1.92 12.52
CA PRO A 53 -11.30 2.85 13.42
C PRO A 53 -9.81 2.56 13.58
N THR A 54 -9.44 1.28 13.74
CA THR A 54 -8.05 0.84 13.93
C THR A 54 -7.34 0.47 12.64
N ALA A 55 -8.00 0.53 11.48
CA ALA A 55 -7.37 0.30 10.18
C ALA A 55 -6.73 1.59 9.64
N PHE A 56 -5.69 1.48 8.81
CA PHE A 56 -5.10 2.62 8.13
C PHE A 56 -4.81 2.32 6.66
N CYS A 57 -4.72 3.37 5.85
CA CYS A 57 -4.20 3.30 4.49
C CYS A 57 -2.97 4.19 4.39
N SER A 58 -1.87 3.65 3.87
CA SER A 58 -0.67 4.43 3.59
C SER A 58 -0.28 4.29 2.11
N GLU A 59 0.26 5.37 1.57
CA GLU A 59 0.57 5.47 0.14
C GLU A 59 1.88 6.23 -0.08
N LEU A 60 2.69 5.70 -1.00
CA LEU A 60 3.83 6.38 -1.58
C LEU A 60 3.72 6.28 -3.10
N VAL A 61 3.68 7.44 -3.76
CA VAL A 61 3.60 7.54 -5.22
C VAL A 61 4.97 7.92 -5.75
N PHE A 62 5.44 7.22 -6.78
CA PHE A 62 6.73 7.53 -7.42
C PHE A 62 6.56 8.20 -8.80
N ASN A 63 5.41 7.99 -9.46
CA ASN A 63 5.12 8.55 -10.77
C ASN A 63 3.66 8.99 -10.85
N GLU A 64 3.43 10.26 -11.21
CA GLU A 64 2.09 10.82 -11.42
C GLU A 64 1.43 10.31 -12.71
N ASP A 65 2.23 9.94 -13.72
CA ASP A 65 1.73 9.45 -15.01
C ASP A 65 1.17 8.01 -14.93
N GLY A 66 1.21 7.42 -13.74
CA GLY A 66 0.71 6.09 -13.44
C GLY A 66 1.78 4.99 -13.48
N GLY A 67 1.34 3.78 -13.17
CA GLY A 67 2.20 2.60 -13.06
C GLY A 67 1.46 1.45 -12.38
N PRO A 68 2.11 0.30 -12.19
CA PRO A 68 1.56 -0.76 -11.36
C PRO A 68 1.43 -0.29 -9.91
N THR A 69 0.26 -0.54 -9.31
CA THR A 69 0.02 -0.33 -7.89
C THR A 69 0.19 -1.65 -7.15
N VAL A 70 1.04 -1.67 -6.13
CA VAL A 70 1.25 -2.83 -5.25
C VAL A 70 0.68 -2.51 -3.87
N CYS A 71 -0.14 -3.43 -3.34
CA CYS A 71 -0.66 -3.34 -1.98
C CYS A 71 0.16 -4.26 -1.06
N LEU A 72 0.65 -3.70 0.04
CA LEU A 72 1.28 -4.45 1.13
C LEU A 72 0.26 -4.53 2.26
N VAL A 73 -0.12 -5.75 2.63
CA VAL A 73 -1.08 -6.00 3.71
C VAL A 73 -0.33 -5.98 5.04
N CYS A 74 -0.86 -5.23 5.99
CA CYS A 74 -0.29 -5.04 7.32
C CYS A 74 -1.31 -5.51 8.35
N GLU A 75 -1.08 -6.69 8.94
CA GLU A 75 -1.90 -7.27 10.01
C GLU A 75 -1.17 -7.12 11.34
N TYR A 76 -1.89 -6.73 12.40
CA TYR A 76 -1.31 -6.36 13.69
C TYR A 76 -2.23 -6.64 14.88
N ASP A 77 -3.25 -7.47 14.72
CA ASP A 77 -4.06 -7.97 15.83
C ASP A 77 -3.36 -9.12 16.57
N ALA A 78 -3.73 -9.30 17.83
CA ALA A 78 -3.26 -10.37 18.71
C ALA A 78 -4.35 -11.41 18.97
N VAL A 79 -3.91 -12.58 19.45
CA VAL A 79 -4.78 -13.68 19.84
C VAL A 79 -5.08 -13.58 21.33
N ALA A 80 -6.37 -13.67 21.70
CA ALA A 80 -6.82 -13.59 23.09
C ALA A 80 -6.11 -14.60 23.99
N GLY A 81 -5.49 -14.11 25.06
CA GLY A 81 -4.75 -14.92 26.03
C GLY A 81 -3.39 -15.45 25.55
N LEU A 82 -3.01 -15.23 24.29
CA LEU A 82 -1.77 -15.73 23.69
C LEU A 82 -0.88 -14.62 23.11
N GLY A 83 -1.36 -13.38 23.04
CA GLY A 83 -0.63 -12.26 22.43
C GLY A 83 -0.42 -12.49 20.94
N HIS A 84 0.70 -12.04 20.38
CA HIS A 84 1.02 -12.23 18.95
C HIS A 84 1.50 -13.65 18.61
N ALA A 85 0.80 -14.68 19.07
CA ALA A 85 1.11 -16.07 18.74
C ALA A 85 1.04 -16.37 17.22
N ALA A 86 0.24 -15.60 16.46
CA ALA A 86 0.17 -15.66 15.01
C ALA A 86 1.31 -14.89 14.30
N GLY A 87 2.14 -14.15 15.04
CA GLY A 87 3.28 -13.41 14.49
C GLY A 87 2.91 -12.12 13.77
N HIS A 88 1.73 -11.54 14.01
CA HIS A 88 1.27 -10.33 13.33
C HIS A 88 2.17 -9.12 13.61
N ASN A 89 2.86 -9.06 14.75
CA ASN A 89 3.91 -8.06 15.02
C ASN A 89 5.08 -8.13 14.01
N LEU A 90 5.45 -9.33 13.56
CA LEU A 90 6.49 -9.51 12.54
C LEU A 90 5.94 -9.27 11.14
N ALA A 91 4.71 -9.71 10.86
CA ALA A 91 4.06 -9.52 9.55
C ALA A 91 3.87 -8.02 9.22
N SER A 92 3.33 -7.24 10.16
CA SER A 92 3.22 -5.79 10.04
C SER A 92 4.56 -5.10 9.87
N THR A 93 5.56 -5.46 10.69
CA THR A 93 6.93 -4.93 10.57
C THR A 93 7.54 -5.25 9.21
N ALA A 94 7.33 -6.46 8.67
CA ALA A 94 7.82 -6.86 7.36
C ALA A 94 7.15 -6.07 6.23
N ALA A 95 5.85 -5.77 6.34
CA ALA A 95 5.14 -4.92 5.39
C ALA A 95 5.72 -3.49 5.37
N VAL A 96 5.96 -2.90 6.55
CA VAL A 96 6.63 -1.59 6.66
C VAL A 96 8.05 -1.64 6.10
N ALA A 97 8.83 -2.67 6.45
CA ALA A 97 10.19 -2.84 5.93
C ALA A 97 10.22 -2.92 4.39
N ALA A 98 9.28 -3.65 3.78
CA ALA A 98 9.16 -3.73 2.34
C ALA A 98 8.81 -2.38 1.71
N ALA A 99 7.90 -1.62 2.32
CA ALA A 99 7.54 -0.28 1.85
C ALA A 99 8.76 0.67 1.86
N LEU A 100 9.53 0.66 2.96
CA LEU A 100 10.74 1.47 3.11
C LEU A 100 11.86 1.03 2.16
N ALA A 101 12.04 -0.28 1.96
CA ALA A 101 13.01 -0.79 1.01
C ALA A 101 12.72 -0.31 -0.42
N VAL A 102 11.45 -0.36 -0.83
CA VAL A 102 11.00 0.14 -2.14
C VAL A 102 11.21 1.65 -2.24
N GLN A 103 10.90 2.42 -1.21
CA GLN A 103 11.18 3.87 -1.17
C GLN A 103 12.66 4.16 -1.40
N ILE A 104 13.54 3.47 -0.66
CA ILE A 104 15.00 3.66 -0.75
C ILE A 104 15.48 3.36 -2.17
N GLU A 105 15.07 2.25 -2.78
CA GLU A 105 15.49 1.92 -4.14
C GLU A 105 14.93 2.88 -5.18
N SER A 106 13.66 3.24 -5.07
CA SER A 106 13.02 4.20 -5.97
C SER A 106 13.70 5.59 -5.91
N SER A 107 14.23 6.00 -4.75
CA SER A 107 14.95 7.27 -4.61
C SER A 107 16.29 7.32 -5.34
N LYS A 108 16.86 6.16 -5.69
CA LYS A 108 18.13 6.05 -6.44
C LYS A 108 17.91 6.10 -7.95
N ALA A 109 16.70 5.81 -8.41
CA ALA A 109 16.37 5.90 -9.81
C ALA A 109 16.33 7.37 -10.25
N PRO A 110 16.82 7.71 -11.46
CA PRO A 110 16.65 9.06 -12.00
C PRO A 110 15.16 9.39 -12.04
N ASN A 111 14.74 10.44 -11.35
CA ASN A 111 13.35 10.91 -11.39
C ASN A 111 13.08 11.46 -12.81
N PRO A 112 12.23 10.83 -13.64
CA PRO A 112 11.90 11.36 -14.96
C PRO A 112 11.09 12.67 -14.90
N ASN A 113 10.51 13.01 -13.73
CA ASN A 113 9.64 14.15 -13.49
C ASN A 113 10.14 14.98 -12.28
N SER A 114 11.26 15.70 -12.45
CA SER A 114 11.93 16.48 -11.38
C SER A 114 11.21 17.76 -10.93
N HIS A 115 9.96 17.99 -11.34
CA HIS A 115 9.31 19.31 -11.22
C HIS A 115 8.18 19.42 -10.20
N ALA A 116 7.71 18.33 -9.58
CA ALA A 116 6.78 18.39 -8.43
C ALA A 116 6.81 17.07 -7.64
N PRO A 117 6.67 17.09 -6.30
CA PRO A 117 6.41 15.87 -5.54
C PRO A 117 5.08 15.28 -6.02
N PRO A 118 5.00 13.97 -6.28
CA PRO A 118 3.79 13.35 -6.77
C PRO A 118 2.63 13.58 -5.79
N THR A 119 1.46 13.88 -6.33
CA THR A 119 0.25 14.09 -5.54
C THR A 119 -0.09 12.82 -4.78
N GLN A 120 0.26 12.82 -3.50
CA GLN A 120 -0.20 11.85 -2.53
C GLN A 120 -1.73 11.76 -2.58
N ASN A 121 -2.30 10.61 -2.20
CA ASN A 121 -3.74 10.36 -2.08
C ASN A 121 -4.41 9.85 -3.38
N TRP A 122 -3.67 9.19 -4.28
CA TRP A 122 -4.23 8.59 -5.50
C TRP A 122 -5.34 7.60 -5.16
N TRP A 123 -5.15 6.78 -4.12
CA TRP A 123 -6.16 5.82 -3.69
C TRP A 123 -7.46 6.52 -3.32
N LEU A 124 -7.43 7.60 -2.55
CA LEU A 124 -8.64 8.36 -2.18
C LEU A 124 -9.37 8.95 -3.38
N ARG A 125 -8.63 9.48 -4.36
CA ARG A 125 -9.21 10.04 -5.59
C ARG A 125 -9.89 8.98 -6.45
N ASN A 126 -9.34 7.77 -6.47
CA ASN A 126 -9.76 6.70 -7.35
C ASN A 126 -10.59 5.60 -6.66
N PHE A 127 -10.74 5.63 -5.33
CA PHE A 127 -11.44 4.59 -4.56
C PHE A 127 -12.90 4.43 -4.99
N SER A 128 -13.59 5.55 -5.24
CA SER A 128 -14.96 5.55 -5.75
C SER A 128 -15.06 4.90 -7.14
N GLU A 129 -13.99 4.99 -7.94
CA GLU A 129 -13.92 4.40 -9.28
C GLU A 129 -13.63 2.91 -9.22
N ILE A 130 -12.73 2.46 -8.34
CA ILE A 130 -12.41 1.03 -8.12
C ILE A 130 -13.66 0.24 -7.70
N ARG A 131 -14.46 0.80 -6.77
CA ARG A 131 -15.72 0.19 -6.33
C ARG A 131 -16.80 0.16 -7.43
N SER A 132 -16.69 1.02 -8.43
CA SER A 132 -17.59 1.01 -9.60
C SER A 132 -17.16 -0.04 -10.64
N THR A 133 -15.86 -0.30 -10.76
CA THR A 133 -15.31 -1.29 -11.69
C THR A 133 -15.54 -2.73 -11.25
N GLU A 134 -15.59 -3.02 -9.94
CA GLU A 134 -15.96 -4.35 -9.43
C GLU A 134 -17.42 -4.74 -9.71
N ARG A 135 -18.31 -3.75 -9.94
CA ARG A 135 -19.69 -3.97 -10.42
C ARG A 135 -19.81 -4.07 -11.94
N GLY A 136 -18.75 -4.52 -12.61
CA GLY A 136 -18.80 -4.98 -14.00
C GLY A 136 -18.98 -3.91 -15.08
N LYS A 137 -18.86 -2.60 -14.75
CA LYS A 137 -18.91 -1.53 -15.76
C LYS A 137 -17.72 -0.59 -15.60
N MET A 138 -16.65 -0.89 -16.33
CA MET A 138 -15.49 0.01 -16.46
C MET A 138 -15.88 1.29 -17.19
N LYS A 139 -15.56 2.47 -16.62
CA LYS A 139 -15.83 3.76 -17.26
C LYS A 139 -14.97 3.94 -18.54
N PRO A 140 -15.48 4.64 -19.58
CA PRO A 140 -14.78 4.81 -20.86
C PRO A 140 -13.34 5.36 -20.75
N ARG A 141 -13.09 6.26 -19.80
CA ARG A 141 -11.79 6.91 -19.60
C ARG A 141 -10.66 5.94 -19.25
N LEU A 142 -10.96 4.89 -18.47
CA LEU A 142 -10.00 3.82 -18.14
C LEU A 142 -9.83 2.82 -19.28
N ARG A 143 -10.86 2.64 -20.14
CA ARG A 143 -10.78 1.81 -21.35
C ARG A 143 -9.81 2.44 -22.36
N ASP A 144 -9.86 3.76 -22.53
CA ASP A 144 -8.97 4.49 -23.43
C ASP A 144 -7.53 4.56 -22.92
N GLN A 145 -7.33 4.73 -21.60
CA GLN A 145 -5.99 4.66 -21.00
C GLN A 145 -5.40 3.25 -21.04
N LYS A 146 -6.21 2.20 -20.82
CA LYS A 146 -5.77 0.80 -20.96
C LYS A 146 -5.36 0.48 -22.39
N ASN A 147 -6.11 0.96 -23.38
CA ASN A 147 -5.78 0.78 -24.80
C ASN A 147 -4.50 1.53 -25.20
N LYS A 148 -4.25 2.71 -24.62
CA LYS A 148 -3.00 3.47 -24.83
C LYS A 148 -1.79 2.85 -24.12
N LEU A 149 -1.97 2.26 -22.92
CA LEU A 149 -0.89 1.64 -22.14
C LEU A 149 -0.48 0.24 -22.64
N TRP A 150 -1.40 -0.50 -23.29
CA TRP A 150 -1.17 -1.91 -23.68
C TRP A 150 -1.12 -2.18 -25.19
N GLY A 151 -1.17 -1.16 -26.06
CA GLY A 151 -0.78 -1.27 -27.48
C GLY A 151 -1.45 -2.40 -28.29
N ARG A 152 -2.68 -2.81 -27.95
CA ARG A 152 -3.46 -3.76 -28.76
C ARG A 152 -4.75 -3.11 -29.21
N ASP A 153 -4.79 -2.81 -30.49
CA ASP A 153 -6.02 -2.56 -31.24
C ASP A 153 -6.79 -3.89 -31.29
N LEU A 154 -7.70 -4.12 -30.34
CA LEU A 154 -8.69 -5.19 -30.47
C LEU A 154 -9.79 -4.65 -31.37
N GLY A 155 -9.56 -4.75 -32.68
CA GLY A 155 -10.59 -4.63 -33.69
C GLY A 155 -11.78 -5.54 -33.34
N SER A 156 -12.98 -5.05 -33.66
CA SER A 156 -14.27 -5.71 -33.44
C SER A 156 -14.23 -7.19 -33.82
N LEU A 157 -14.37 -8.07 -32.83
CA LEU A 157 -14.74 -9.47 -33.07
C LEU A 157 -16.26 -9.56 -33.21
N ASP A 158 -16.77 -9.02 -34.30
CA ASP A 158 -18.03 -9.48 -34.88
C ASP A 158 -17.69 -10.54 -35.93
N GLY A 159 -18.08 -11.79 -35.65
CA GLY A 159 -18.07 -12.86 -36.63
C GLY A 159 -16.91 -13.86 -36.54
N ALA A 160 -17.01 -14.80 -35.61
CA ALA A 160 -16.40 -16.12 -35.78
C ALA A 160 -17.46 -17.18 -35.51
N SER A 161 -18.05 -17.68 -36.60
CA SER A 161 -18.90 -18.86 -36.62
C SER A 161 -18.14 -20.04 -36.04
N VAL A 162 -18.77 -20.74 -35.10
CA VAL A 162 -18.37 -22.08 -34.67
C VAL A 162 -18.38 -23.01 -35.89
N ARG A 163 -17.20 -23.54 -36.23
CA ARG A 163 -16.98 -24.83 -36.91
C ARG A 163 -15.65 -25.41 -36.45
#